data_AF-A0A6J8CFY4-F1
#
_entry.id   AF-A0A6J8CFY4-F1
#
_cell.length_a   1.000
_cell.length_b   1.000
_cell.length_c   1.000
_cell.angle_alpha   90.00
_cell.angle_beta   90.00
_cell.angle_gamma   90.00
#
_symmetry.space_group_name_H-M   'P 1'
#
loop_
_entity.id
_entity.type
_entity.pdbx_description
1 polymer ?
#
loop_
_entity_poly.entity_id
_entity_poly.type
_entity_poly.pdbx_seq_one_letter_code
_entity_poly.pdbx_strand_id
1 'polypeptide(L)'
;MANSSSNTDVLYAREITRIITQEEANYLRVANLILRTGPPVVRVLFDRELHPAALHVVLNQNKSKILARLKKERIINQNQWNLLFPIKGKASSTKFDLTLMICLIRHLTTIQISDRLPHSNDTNEGADLSRIKFYRNEIVHSDDGILSDTDFQSYWKDISQAIARLGGDSYKQVCNDLKVSKLDSTDGEILKEIRRVNINKDFMSRGLICKYIENIIVIRPCELLSSLGLNRAADIVISRHKLAY
;
A
#
# COMPACT_ATOMS: atom_id res chain seq x y z
N MET A 1 -47.02 23.33 15.57
CA MET A 1 -45.60 23.72 15.40
C MET A 1 -44.73 22.51 15.72
N ALA A 2 -44.42 21.67 14.73
CA ALA A 2 -43.44 20.58 14.85
C ALA A 2 -43.10 20.07 13.45
N ASN A 3 -42.10 20.69 12.78
CA ASN A 3 -41.52 20.10 11.56
C ASN A 3 -40.11 20.64 11.20
N SER A 4 -39.41 21.29 12.13
CA SER A 4 -38.06 21.83 11.88
C SER A 4 -36.92 20.90 12.33
N SER A 5 -37.15 19.99 13.29
CA SER A 5 -36.07 19.10 13.79
C SER A 5 -35.70 17.99 12.81
N SER A 6 -36.68 17.39 12.11
CA SER A 6 -36.45 16.26 11.21
C SER A 6 -35.70 16.64 9.94
N ASN A 7 -35.94 17.85 9.41
CA ASN A 7 -35.32 18.30 8.17
C ASN A 7 -33.86 18.71 8.38
N THR A 8 -33.53 19.22 9.57
CA THR A 8 -32.16 19.60 9.94
C THR A 8 -31.31 18.37 10.23
N ASP A 9 -31.85 17.34 10.88
CA ASP A 9 -31.15 16.05 11.07
C ASP A 9 -30.98 15.27 9.76
N VAL A 10 -31.94 15.34 8.85
CA VAL A 10 -31.83 14.76 7.50
C VAL A 10 -30.87 15.55 6.62
N LEU A 11 -30.81 16.88 6.73
CA LEU A 11 -29.81 17.70 6.05
C LEU A 11 -28.41 17.46 6.63
N TYR A 12 -28.26 17.40 7.96
CA TYR A 12 -26.99 17.10 8.62
C TYR A 12 -26.51 15.66 8.29
N ALA A 13 -27.43 14.69 8.24
CA ALA A 13 -27.13 13.33 7.80
C ALA A 13 -26.84 13.24 6.28
N ARG A 14 -27.51 14.03 5.43
CA ARG A 14 -27.22 14.13 3.98
C ARG A 14 -25.91 14.85 3.70
N GLU A 15 -25.53 15.82 4.52
CA GLU A 15 -24.29 16.59 4.42
C GLU A 15 -23.09 15.77 4.96
N ILE A 16 -23.34 14.82 5.87
CA ILE A 16 -22.38 13.80 6.33
C ILE A 16 -22.25 12.61 5.36
N THR A 17 -23.31 12.24 4.63
CA THR A 17 -23.29 11.12 3.67
C THR A 17 -22.94 11.62 2.27
N ARG A 18 -21.70 12.08 2.05
CA ARG A 18 -21.18 12.14 0.68
C ARG A 18 -21.14 10.71 0.15
N ILE A 19 -22.00 10.42 -0.82
CA ILE A 19 -21.99 9.15 -1.55
C ILE A 19 -20.60 9.00 -2.17
N ILE A 20 -19.85 7.99 -1.75
CA ILE A 20 -18.59 7.59 -2.41
C ILE A 20 -18.96 7.24 -3.85
N THR A 21 -18.34 7.90 -4.82
CA THR A 21 -18.64 7.60 -6.23
C THR A 21 -18.12 6.20 -6.58
N GLN A 22 -18.62 5.60 -7.66
CA GLN A 22 -18.12 4.30 -8.10
C GLN A 22 -16.61 4.35 -8.39
N GLU A 23 -16.12 5.44 -8.99
CA GLU A 23 -14.70 5.60 -9.33
C GLU A 23 -13.81 5.75 -8.09
N GLU A 24 -14.28 6.45 -7.06
CA GLU A 24 -13.59 6.56 -5.76
C GLU A 24 -13.56 5.21 -5.05
N ALA A 25 -14.67 4.47 -5.14
CA ALA A 25 -14.77 3.14 -4.58
C ALA A 25 -13.81 2.16 -5.29
N ASN A 26 -13.71 2.26 -6.62
CA ASN A 26 -12.76 1.49 -7.42
C ASN A 26 -11.31 1.80 -7.05
N TYR A 27 -10.97 3.08 -6.91
CA TYR A 27 -9.65 3.52 -6.47
C TYR A 27 -9.28 2.90 -5.12
N LEU A 28 -10.15 3.06 -4.12
CA LEU A 28 -9.91 2.51 -2.79
C LEU A 28 -9.73 1.00 -2.83
N ARG A 29 -10.55 0.28 -3.60
CA ARG A 29 -10.43 -1.18 -3.71
C ARG A 29 -9.05 -1.58 -4.24
N VAL A 30 -8.58 -0.96 -5.31
CA VAL A 30 -7.25 -1.26 -5.87
C VAL A 30 -6.15 -0.83 -4.91
N ALA A 31 -6.27 0.34 -4.28
CA ALA A 31 -5.31 0.79 -3.29
C ALA A 31 -5.22 -0.17 -2.09
N ASN A 32 -6.35 -0.66 -1.58
CA ASN A 32 -6.39 -1.68 -0.53
C ASN A 32 -5.77 -3.01 -1.00
N LEU A 33 -6.05 -3.43 -2.24
CA LEU A 33 -5.48 -4.65 -2.81
C LEU A 33 -3.94 -4.59 -2.82
N ILE A 34 -3.38 -3.47 -3.28
CA ILE A 34 -1.93 -3.27 -3.34
C ILE A 34 -1.33 -3.05 -1.96
N LEU A 35 -1.84 -2.09 -1.19
CA LEU A 35 -1.18 -1.57 0.01
C LEU A 35 -1.41 -2.42 1.26
N ARG A 36 -2.45 -3.25 1.28
CA ARG A 36 -2.78 -4.10 2.43
C ARG A 36 -2.61 -5.58 2.12
N THR A 37 -3.02 -6.02 0.93
CA THR A 37 -2.87 -7.43 0.52
C THR A 37 -1.50 -7.70 -0.09
N GLY A 38 -0.90 -6.73 -0.79
CA GLY A 38 0.44 -6.86 -1.39
C GLY A 38 1.57 -7.13 -0.38
N PRO A 39 1.75 -6.34 0.70
CA PRO A 39 2.85 -6.54 1.64
C PRO A 39 2.96 -7.94 2.23
N PRO A 40 1.89 -8.57 2.78
CA PRO A 40 2.01 -9.92 3.32
C PRO A 40 2.37 -10.96 2.27
N VAL A 41 1.85 -10.85 1.05
CA VAL A 41 2.19 -11.72 -0.08
C VAL A 41 3.65 -11.58 -0.48
N VAL A 42 4.11 -10.35 -0.71
CA VAL A 42 5.49 -10.07 -1.09
C VAL A 42 6.46 -10.46 0.02
N ARG A 43 6.04 -10.40 1.29
CA ARG A 43 6.85 -10.83 2.42
C ARG A 43 7.13 -12.34 2.41
N VAL A 44 6.16 -13.16 2.00
CA VAL A 44 6.39 -14.62 1.88
C VAL A 44 7.53 -14.89 0.91
N LEU A 45 7.50 -14.26 -0.27
CA LEU A 45 8.58 -14.35 -1.25
C LEU A 45 9.89 -13.75 -0.71
N PHE A 46 9.83 -12.58 -0.09
CA PHE A 46 10.98 -11.92 0.51
C PHE A 46 11.70 -12.83 1.52
N ASP A 47 10.96 -13.42 2.46
CA ASP A 47 11.52 -14.27 3.52
C ASP A 47 12.04 -15.60 2.96
N ARG A 48 11.56 -16.04 1.80
CA ARG A 48 12.12 -17.20 1.08
C ARG A 48 13.48 -16.88 0.46
N GLU A 49 13.59 -15.74 -0.21
CA GLU A 49 14.83 -15.33 -0.89
C GLU A 49 15.88 -14.74 0.07
N LEU A 50 15.43 -14.06 1.13
CA LEU A 50 16.24 -13.37 2.11
C LEU A 50 15.86 -13.86 3.51
N HIS A 51 16.23 -15.10 3.81
CA HIS A 51 15.82 -15.82 5.02
C HIS A 51 15.94 -14.97 6.30
N PRO A 52 14.88 -14.85 7.13
CA PRO A 52 14.86 -13.96 8.30
C PRO A 52 16.06 -14.13 9.25
N ALA A 53 16.48 -15.37 9.48
CA ALA A 53 17.64 -15.68 10.32
C ALA A 53 18.96 -15.11 9.76
N ALA A 54 19.10 -15.05 8.43
CA ALA A 54 20.28 -14.57 7.73
C ALA A 54 20.17 -13.12 7.25
N LEU A 55 18.98 -12.49 7.33
CA LEU A 55 18.71 -11.16 6.80
C LEU A 55 19.74 -10.13 7.27
N HIS A 56 20.04 -10.09 8.57
CA HIS A 56 21.04 -9.16 9.12
C HIS A 56 22.45 -9.35 8.55
N VAL A 57 22.83 -10.59 8.21
CA VAL A 57 24.13 -10.89 7.59
C VAL A 57 24.17 -10.34 6.16
N VAL A 58 23.16 -10.65 5.37
CA VAL A 58 23.05 -10.17 3.97
C VAL A 58 23.02 -8.65 3.91
N LEU A 59 22.25 -7.99 4.80
CA LEU A 59 22.19 -6.53 4.89
C LEU A 59 23.55 -5.92 5.24
N ASN A 60 24.27 -6.49 6.22
CA ASN A 60 25.58 -5.97 6.63
C ASN A 60 26.65 -6.17 5.56
N GLN A 61 26.67 -7.32 4.88
CA GLN A 61 27.59 -7.59 3.77
C GLN A 61 27.42 -6.60 2.62
N ASN A 62 26.19 -6.14 2.38
CA ASN A 62 25.85 -5.22 1.29
C ASN A 62 25.74 -3.74 1.73
N LYS A 63 25.95 -3.45 3.02
CA LYS A 63 25.74 -2.12 3.61
C LYS A 63 26.55 -1.03 2.93
N SER A 64 27.87 -1.22 2.80
CA SER A 64 28.79 -0.22 2.25
C SER A 64 28.85 -0.19 0.72
N LYS A 65 28.25 -1.19 0.05
CA LYS A 65 28.25 -1.33 -1.41
C LYS A 65 26.90 -0.88 -1.97
N ILE A 66 26.00 -1.85 -2.14
CA ILE A 66 24.70 -1.68 -2.79
C ILE A 66 23.83 -0.72 -1.98
N LEU A 67 23.66 -0.98 -0.67
CA LEU A 67 22.70 -0.24 0.14
C LEU A 67 23.13 1.22 0.37
N ALA A 68 24.41 1.50 0.58
CA ALA A 68 24.93 2.86 0.69
C ALA A 68 24.68 3.67 -0.60
N ARG A 69 24.86 3.04 -1.78
CA ARG A 69 24.51 3.66 -3.07
C ARG A 69 23.02 3.98 -3.15
N LEU A 70 22.15 3.01 -2.85
CA LEU A 70 20.70 3.21 -2.88
C LEU A 70 20.23 4.31 -1.92
N LYS A 71 20.90 4.45 -0.76
CA LYS A 71 20.65 5.55 0.17
C LYS A 71 21.08 6.90 -0.41
N LYS A 72 22.27 6.97 -1.01
CA LYS A 72 22.81 8.19 -1.64
C LYS A 72 21.92 8.66 -2.80
N GLU A 73 21.41 7.71 -3.59
CA GLU A 73 20.49 7.94 -4.71
C GLU A 73 19.04 8.19 -4.26
N ARG A 74 18.77 8.21 -2.94
CA ARG A 74 17.44 8.43 -2.34
C ARG A 74 16.38 7.39 -2.74
N ILE A 75 16.80 6.23 -3.24
CA ILE A 75 15.94 5.08 -3.46
C ILE A 75 15.48 4.50 -2.12
N ILE A 76 16.39 4.47 -1.13
CA ILE A 76 16.08 4.12 0.26
C ILE A 76 16.16 5.41 1.10
N ASN A 77 15.06 5.77 1.74
CA ASN A 77 15.01 6.96 2.59
C ASN A 77 15.54 6.67 4.01
N GLN A 78 15.71 7.71 4.83
CA GLN A 78 16.30 7.56 6.18
C GLN A 78 15.46 6.68 7.11
N ASN A 79 14.13 6.69 7.01
CA ASN A 79 13.27 5.83 7.85
C ASN A 79 13.47 4.36 7.47
N GLN A 80 13.44 4.06 6.17
CA GLN A 80 13.73 2.71 5.66
C GLN A 80 15.15 2.27 6.04
N TRP A 81 16.14 3.16 5.95
CA TRP A 81 17.52 2.89 6.39
C TRP A 81 17.59 2.48 7.86
N ASN A 82 16.85 3.16 8.73
CA ASN A 82 16.78 2.85 10.16
C ASN A 82 16.09 1.50 10.43
N LEU A 83 15.20 1.03 9.53
CA LEU A 83 14.63 -0.32 9.61
C LEU A 83 15.64 -1.40 9.21
N LEU A 84 16.51 -1.12 8.23
CA LEU A 84 17.58 -2.04 7.80
C LEU A 84 18.72 -2.13 8.82
N PHE A 85 19.04 -1.02 9.48
CA PHE A 85 20.14 -0.92 10.44
C PHE A 85 19.67 -0.26 11.74
N PRO A 86 18.84 -0.96 12.54
CA PRO A 86 18.31 -0.41 13.77
C PRO A 86 19.42 -0.23 14.82
N ILE A 87 19.27 0.80 15.68
CA ILE A 87 20.19 1.06 16.80
C ILE A 87 20.16 -0.09 17.82
N LYS A 88 18.98 -0.69 18.02
CA LYS A 88 18.77 -1.82 18.93
C LYS A 88 18.06 -2.95 18.20
N GLY A 89 18.51 -4.18 18.42
CA GLY A 89 17.93 -5.39 17.83
C GLY A 89 18.41 -5.66 16.41
N LYS A 90 17.68 -6.52 15.70
CA LYS A 90 17.94 -6.91 14.31
C LYS A 90 16.82 -6.39 13.40
N ALA A 91 17.15 -6.19 12.13
CA ALA A 91 16.16 -5.89 11.10
C ALA A 91 15.14 -7.03 11.01
N SER A 92 13.88 -6.68 10.74
CA SER A 92 12.77 -7.63 10.61
C SER A 92 11.91 -7.25 9.42
N SER A 93 11.70 -8.19 8.51
CA SER A 93 10.86 -8.01 7.31
C SER A 93 9.40 -7.67 7.65
N THR A 94 8.93 -8.00 8.86
CA THR A 94 7.61 -7.62 9.37
C THR A 94 7.40 -6.11 9.45
N LYS A 95 8.48 -5.33 9.53
CA LYS A 95 8.44 -3.86 9.59
C LYS A 95 8.64 -3.20 8.23
N PHE A 96 8.90 -3.97 7.18
CA PHE A 96 9.21 -3.41 5.86
C PHE A 96 7.92 -3.15 5.08
N ASP A 97 7.88 -1.99 4.43
CA ASP A 97 6.84 -1.66 3.46
C ASP A 97 7.05 -2.40 2.14
N LEU A 98 6.01 -2.43 1.30
CA LEU A 98 6.01 -3.10 -0.01
C LEU A 98 7.19 -2.63 -0.89
N THR A 99 7.44 -1.33 -0.94
CA THR A 99 8.48 -0.72 -1.79
C THR A 99 9.87 -1.14 -1.35
N LEU A 100 10.13 -1.18 -0.03
CA LEU A 100 11.40 -1.60 0.54
C LEU A 100 11.65 -3.09 0.24
N MET A 101 10.65 -3.96 0.41
CA MET A 101 10.80 -5.38 0.09
C MET A 101 11.12 -5.60 -1.40
N ILE A 102 10.36 -4.97 -2.31
CA ILE A 102 10.61 -5.06 -3.76
C ILE A 102 12.01 -4.51 -4.12
N CYS A 103 12.41 -3.40 -3.51
CA CYS A 103 13.73 -2.80 -3.73
C CYS A 103 14.86 -3.74 -3.30
N LEU A 104 14.75 -4.36 -2.13
CA LEU A 104 15.76 -5.29 -1.63
C LEU A 104 15.81 -6.57 -2.46
N ILE A 105 14.67 -7.16 -2.85
CA ILE A 105 14.64 -8.33 -3.73
C ILE A 105 15.38 -8.02 -5.03
N ARG A 106 15.04 -6.91 -5.70
CA ARG A 106 15.67 -6.49 -6.97
C ARG A 106 17.20 -6.41 -6.88
N HIS A 107 17.74 -5.95 -5.75
CA HIS A 107 19.16 -5.61 -5.64
C HIS A 107 20.00 -6.65 -4.92
N LEU A 108 19.39 -7.54 -4.13
CA LEU A 108 20.09 -8.50 -3.29
C LEU A 108 19.83 -9.96 -3.70
N THR A 109 18.96 -10.20 -4.68
CA THR A 109 18.61 -11.53 -5.19
C THR A 109 18.82 -11.60 -6.71
N THR A 110 18.59 -12.76 -7.30
CA THR A 110 18.64 -12.97 -8.76
C THR A 110 17.34 -12.61 -9.47
N ILE A 111 16.25 -12.33 -8.72
CA ILE A 111 14.93 -12.03 -9.28
C ILE A 111 14.96 -10.70 -10.03
N GLN A 112 14.68 -10.75 -11.32
CA GLN A 112 14.65 -9.58 -12.19
C GLN A 112 13.30 -8.87 -12.09
N ILE A 113 13.32 -7.63 -11.59
CA ILE A 113 12.12 -6.81 -11.46
C ILE A 113 12.28 -5.59 -12.38
N SER A 114 11.49 -5.51 -13.44
CA SER A 114 11.39 -4.39 -14.37
C SER A 114 10.66 -3.18 -13.76
N ASP A 115 10.94 -1.98 -14.28
CA ASP A 115 10.17 -0.75 -14.02
C ASP A 115 9.00 -0.56 -14.98
N ARG A 116 8.92 -1.37 -16.04
CA ARG A 116 7.83 -1.37 -17.02
C ARG A 116 6.84 -2.47 -16.69
N LEU A 117 5.58 -2.25 -17.08
CA LEU A 117 4.55 -3.29 -17.00
C LEU A 117 4.97 -4.50 -17.87
N PRO A 118 5.10 -5.71 -17.30
CA PRO A 118 5.42 -6.90 -18.07
C PRO A 118 4.28 -7.33 -19.00
N HIS A 119 4.58 -8.18 -19.98
CA HIS A 119 3.55 -8.76 -20.84
C HIS A 119 2.61 -9.64 -20.01
N SER A 120 1.32 -9.69 -20.31
CA SER A 120 0.32 -10.43 -19.51
C SER A 120 0.64 -11.92 -19.33
N ASN A 121 1.28 -12.54 -20.32
CA ASN A 121 1.70 -13.95 -20.29
C ASN A 121 2.93 -14.23 -19.39
N ASP A 122 3.70 -13.20 -18.98
CA ASP A 122 4.89 -13.38 -18.14
C ASP A 122 4.49 -13.65 -16.69
N THR A 123 4.36 -14.91 -16.29
CA THR A 123 3.80 -15.29 -14.98
C THR A 123 4.86 -15.68 -13.95
N ASN A 124 6.14 -15.35 -14.21
CA ASN A 124 7.21 -15.54 -13.23
C ASN A 124 7.14 -14.49 -12.10
N GLU A 125 7.81 -14.77 -10.99
CA GLU A 125 7.77 -13.94 -9.78
C GLU A 125 8.29 -12.52 -10.00
N GLY A 126 9.34 -12.37 -10.81
CA GLY A 126 9.88 -11.06 -11.17
C GLY A 126 8.86 -10.21 -11.91
N ALA A 127 8.13 -10.82 -12.85
CA ALA A 127 7.04 -10.17 -13.56
C ALA A 127 5.86 -9.82 -12.64
N ASP A 128 5.50 -10.70 -11.71
CA ASP A 128 4.42 -10.42 -10.74
C ASP A 128 4.77 -9.29 -9.78
N LEU A 129 6.00 -9.26 -9.26
CA LEU A 129 6.49 -8.12 -8.47
C LEU A 129 6.54 -6.83 -9.30
N SER A 130 6.92 -6.91 -10.58
CA SER A 130 6.88 -5.76 -11.49
C SER A 130 5.48 -5.22 -11.72
N ARG A 131 4.46 -6.07 -11.87
CA ARG A 131 3.06 -5.64 -11.97
C ARG A 131 2.60 -4.92 -10.71
N ILE A 132 2.81 -5.53 -9.54
CA ILE A 132 2.44 -4.94 -8.25
C ILE A 132 3.14 -3.57 -8.08
N LYS A 133 4.43 -3.50 -8.39
CA LYS A 133 5.19 -2.25 -8.36
C LYS A 133 4.61 -1.20 -9.31
N PHE A 134 4.36 -1.58 -10.56
CA PHE A 134 3.85 -0.68 -11.59
C PHE A 134 2.51 -0.06 -11.17
N TYR A 135 1.54 -0.89 -10.79
CA TYR A 135 0.23 -0.39 -10.39
C TYR A 135 0.24 0.37 -9.07
N ARG A 136 1.17 0.04 -8.15
CA ARG A 136 1.39 0.87 -6.95
C ARG A 136 1.77 2.29 -7.34
N ASN A 137 2.66 2.44 -8.33
CA ASN A 137 3.04 3.76 -8.82
C ASN A 137 1.83 4.46 -9.46
N GLU A 138 1.06 3.78 -10.31
CA GLU A 138 -0.14 4.35 -10.94
C GLU A 138 -1.17 4.84 -9.90
N ILE A 139 -1.46 4.03 -8.89
CA ILE A 139 -2.46 4.37 -7.87
C ILE A 139 -1.97 5.47 -6.93
N VAL A 140 -0.70 5.44 -6.53
CA VAL A 140 -0.16 6.44 -5.60
C VAL A 140 0.12 7.78 -6.31
N HIS A 141 0.28 7.76 -7.63
CA HIS A 141 0.40 8.97 -8.46
C HIS A 141 -0.91 9.41 -9.12
N SER A 142 -2.03 8.74 -8.85
CA SER A 142 -3.35 9.24 -9.25
C SER A 142 -3.69 10.48 -8.43
N ASP A 143 -3.77 11.61 -9.12
CA ASP A 143 -3.92 12.95 -8.53
C ASP A 143 -5.29 13.21 -7.90
N ASP A 144 -6.27 12.31 -8.07
CA ASP A 144 -7.68 12.58 -7.74
C ASP A 144 -8.31 11.52 -6.83
N GLY A 145 -7.63 10.39 -6.58
CA GLY A 145 -8.21 9.30 -5.78
C GLY A 145 -9.44 8.65 -6.43
N ILE A 146 -9.52 8.72 -7.77
CA ILE A 146 -10.56 8.13 -8.60
C ILE A 146 -9.93 7.14 -9.58
N LEU A 147 -10.70 6.14 -9.99
CA LEU A 147 -10.30 5.14 -10.99
C LEU A 147 -11.52 4.74 -11.83
N SER A 148 -11.42 4.87 -13.15
CA SER A 148 -12.50 4.51 -14.07
C SER A 148 -12.88 3.03 -13.93
N ASP A 149 -14.11 2.66 -14.29
CA ASP A 149 -14.53 1.25 -14.26
C ASP A 149 -13.68 0.36 -15.18
N THR A 150 -13.27 0.89 -16.33
CA THR A 150 -12.42 0.17 -17.30
C THR A 150 -11.04 -0.11 -16.70
N ASP A 151 -10.39 0.92 -16.13
CA ASP A 151 -9.09 0.78 -15.49
C ASP A 151 -9.18 -0.11 -14.26
N PHE A 152 -10.25 0.02 -13.48
CA PHE A 152 -10.51 -0.84 -12.33
C PHE A 152 -10.53 -2.32 -12.72
N GLN A 153 -11.28 -2.71 -13.74
CA GLN A 153 -11.33 -4.13 -14.13
C GLN A 153 -9.97 -4.64 -14.62
N SER A 154 -9.26 -3.81 -15.39
CA SER A 154 -7.92 -4.13 -15.89
C SER A 154 -6.91 -4.30 -14.75
N TYR A 155 -6.79 -3.28 -13.89
CA TYR A 155 -5.83 -3.22 -12.79
C TYR A 155 -6.13 -4.33 -11.78
N TRP A 156 -7.40 -4.48 -11.41
CA TRP A 156 -7.84 -5.51 -10.48
C TRP A 156 -7.45 -6.90 -10.97
N LYS A 157 -7.72 -7.21 -12.25
CA LYS A 157 -7.41 -8.52 -12.83
C LYS A 157 -5.91 -8.80 -12.75
N ASP A 158 -5.08 -7.87 -13.23
CA ASP A 158 -3.63 -8.09 -13.31
C ASP A 158 -2.99 -8.19 -11.91
N ILE A 159 -3.40 -7.33 -10.98
CA ILE A 159 -2.87 -7.33 -9.60
C ILE A 159 -3.35 -8.57 -8.84
N SER A 160 -4.65 -8.90 -8.89
CA SER A 160 -5.19 -10.04 -8.13
C SER A 160 -4.63 -11.37 -8.60
N GLN A 161 -4.36 -11.52 -9.90
CA GLN A 161 -3.68 -12.70 -10.44
C GLN A 161 -2.22 -12.79 -9.98
N ALA A 162 -1.48 -11.67 -9.98
CA ALA A 162 -0.11 -11.65 -9.46
C ALA A 162 -0.07 -11.97 -7.96
N ILE A 163 -0.98 -11.38 -7.17
CA ILE A 163 -1.14 -11.68 -5.75
C ILE A 163 -1.47 -13.16 -5.50
N ALA A 164 -2.40 -13.74 -6.28
CA ALA A 164 -2.76 -15.14 -6.15
C ALA A 164 -1.61 -16.09 -6.52
N ARG A 165 -0.81 -15.78 -7.56
CA ARG A 165 0.36 -16.60 -7.92
C ARG A 165 1.45 -16.55 -6.86
N LEU A 166 1.72 -15.37 -6.30
CA LEU A 166 2.74 -15.19 -5.27
C LEU A 166 2.30 -15.72 -3.89
N GLY A 167 1.02 -15.58 -3.55
CA GLY A 167 0.48 -15.91 -2.22
C GLY A 167 -0.24 -17.25 -2.12
N GLY A 168 -0.63 -17.86 -3.25
CA GLY A 168 -1.44 -19.07 -3.30
C GLY A 168 -2.95 -18.82 -3.21
N ASP A 169 -3.72 -19.91 -3.15
CA ASP A 169 -5.18 -19.90 -3.27
C ASP A 169 -5.89 -19.12 -2.16
N SER A 170 -5.34 -19.05 -0.95
CA SER A 170 -5.91 -18.27 0.14
C SER A 170 -6.02 -16.78 -0.23
N TYR A 171 -5.03 -16.24 -0.94
CA TYR A 171 -5.05 -14.84 -1.38
C TYR A 171 -5.96 -14.60 -2.57
N LYS A 172 -6.26 -15.63 -3.37
CA LYS A 172 -7.31 -15.53 -4.40
C LYS A 172 -8.67 -15.26 -3.75
N GLN A 173 -8.97 -15.94 -2.64
CA GLN A 173 -10.21 -15.68 -1.90
C GLN A 173 -10.21 -14.27 -1.28
N VAL A 174 -9.09 -13.86 -0.66
CA VAL A 174 -8.95 -12.49 -0.12
C VAL A 174 -9.22 -11.43 -1.18
N CYS A 175 -8.69 -11.61 -2.40
CA CYS A 175 -8.98 -10.72 -3.51
C CYS A 175 -10.49 -10.69 -3.79
N ASN A 176 -11.14 -11.84 -3.99
CA ASN A 176 -12.57 -11.89 -4.30
C ASN A 176 -13.42 -11.18 -3.25
N ASP A 177 -13.16 -11.43 -1.97
CA ASP A 177 -13.87 -10.82 -0.86
C ASP A 177 -13.63 -9.31 -0.79
N LEU A 178 -12.38 -8.87 -0.98
CA LEU A 178 -12.04 -7.45 -1.02
C LEU A 178 -12.74 -6.72 -2.18
N LYS A 179 -12.89 -7.37 -3.34
CA LYS A 179 -13.56 -6.76 -4.51
C LYS A 179 -15.00 -6.37 -4.21
N VAL A 180 -15.73 -7.22 -3.47
CA VAL A 180 -17.15 -7.03 -3.16
C VAL A 180 -17.40 -6.42 -1.78
N SER A 181 -16.33 -6.17 -1.00
CA SER A 181 -16.44 -5.58 0.33
C SER A 181 -17.17 -4.23 0.30
N LYS A 182 -18.01 -4.02 1.33
CA LYS A 182 -18.72 -2.77 1.53
C LYS A 182 -17.74 -1.72 2.06
N LEU A 183 -17.81 -0.52 1.48
CA LEU A 183 -17.11 0.64 2.00
C LEU A 183 -17.92 1.26 3.14
N ASP A 184 -17.23 1.76 4.15
CA ASP A 184 -17.84 2.35 5.33
C ASP A 184 -17.51 3.85 5.47
N SER A 185 -17.91 4.45 6.60
CA SER A 185 -17.63 5.85 6.88
C SER A 185 -16.13 6.16 6.96
N THR A 186 -15.29 5.19 7.39
CA THR A 186 -13.84 5.36 7.45
C THR A 186 -13.26 5.51 6.04
N ASP A 187 -13.74 4.71 5.08
CA ASP A 187 -13.35 4.82 3.68
C ASP A 187 -13.72 6.20 3.11
N GLY A 188 -14.87 6.74 3.51
CA GLY A 188 -15.29 8.11 3.21
C GLY A 188 -14.33 9.18 3.76
N GLU A 189 -13.87 9.04 5.01
CA GLU A 189 -12.89 9.96 5.62
C GLU A 189 -11.51 9.89 4.93
N ILE A 190 -11.05 8.68 4.57
CA ILE A 190 -9.81 8.50 3.79
C ILE A 190 -9.91 9.28 2.46
N LEU A 191 -11.02 9.15 1.75
CA LEU A 191 -11.24 9.89 0.50
C LEU A 191 -11.32 11.40 0.71
N LYS A 192 -11.92 11.88 1.81
CA LYS A 192 -11.93 13.31 2.15
C LYS A 192 -10.50 13.83 2.33
N GLU A 193 -9.65 13.10 3.04
CA GLU A 193 -8.26 13.49 3.24
C GLU A 193 -7.45 13.42 1.93
N ILE A 194 -7.65 12.40 1.10
CA ILE A 194 -7.04 12.35 -0.25
C ILE A 194 -7.42 13.59 -1.06
N ARG A 195 -8.72 13.93 -1.14
CA ARG A 195 -9.18 15.12 -1.86
C ARG A 195 -8.59 16.40 -1.26
N ARG A 196 -8.54 16.51 0.07
CA ARG A 196 -7.95 17.67 0.77
C ARG A 196 -6.48 17.86 0.39
N VAL A 197 -5.70 16.77 0.39
CA VAL A 197 -4.28 16.81 0.03
C VAL A 197 -4.11 17.18 -1.44
N ASN A 198 -4.95 16.65 -2.32
CA ASN A 198 -4.91 16.93 -3.76
C ASN A 198 -5.24 18.39 -4.08
N ILE A 199 -6.20 19.01 -3.36
CA ILE A 199 -6.48 20.45 -3.46
C ILE A 199 -5.26 21.29 -3.06
N ASN A 200 -4.46 20.82 -2.10
CA ASN A 200 -3.28 21.53 -1.59
C ASN A 200 -1.96 21.01 -2.20
N LYS A 201 -2.02 20.31 -3.34
CA LYS A 201 -0.86 19.60 -3.91
C LYS A 201 0.30 20.53 -4.28
N ASP A 202 0.02 21.80 -4.57
CA ASP A 202 1.02 22.81 -4.89
C ASP A 202 1.91 23.19 -3.69
N PHE A 203 1.47 22.88 -2.47
CA PHE A 203 2.18 23.21 -1.23
C PHE A 203 3.07 22.08 -0.70
N MET A 204 3.01 20.88 -1.29
CA MET A 204 3.79 19.72 -0.84
C MET A 204 4.48 19.01 -2.00
N SER A 205 5.68 18.49 -1.76
CA SER A 205 6.33 17.64 -2.77
C SER A 205 5.49 16.40 -3.04
N ARG A 206 5.31 16.02 -4.30
CA ARG A 206 4.54 14.83 -4.71
C ARG A 206 4.91 13.56 -3.92
N GLY A 207 6.18 13.36 -3.60
CA GLY A 207 6.64 12.22 -2.81
C GLY A 207 6.15 12.19 -1.36
N LEU A 208 5.87 13.35 -0.74
CA LEU A 208 5.27 13.44 0.60
C LEU A 208 3.78 13.11 0.55
N ILE A 209 3.07 13.62 -0.45
CA ILE A 209 1.65 13.33 -0.69
C ILE A 209 1.44 11.82 -0.85
N CYS A 210 2.25 11.20 -1.71
CA CYS A 210 2.24 9.76 -1.94
C CYS A 210 2.35 8.95 -0.65
N LYS A 211 3.36 9.26 0.18
CA LYS A 211 3.58 8.56 1.46
C LYS A 211 2.46 8.81 2.47
N TYR A 212 1.90 10.01 2.48
CA TYR A 212 0.81 10.36 3.38
C TYR A 212 -0.46 9.58 3.04
N ILE A 213 -0.82 9.52 1.75
CA ILE A 213 -1.96 8.74 1.25
C ILE A 213 -1.77 7.25 1.58
N GLU A 214 -0.58 6.69 1.32
CA GLU A 214 -0.29 5.30 1.67
C GLU A 214 -0.46 5.02 3.15
N ASN A 215 0.06 5.89 4.01
CA ASN A 215 -0.05 5.73 5.46
C ASN A 215 -1.51 5.76 5.91
N ILE A 216 -2.33 6.69 5.41
CA ILE A 216 -3.75 6.78 5.78
C ILE A 216 -4.49 5.49 5.40
N ILE A 217 -4.24 4.95 4.20
CA ILE A 217 -4.88 3.72 3.72
C ILE A 217 -4.45 2.51 4.55
N VAL A 218 -3.16 2.44 4.94
CA VAL A 218 -2.61 1.33 5.73
C VAL A 218 -3.02 1.37 7.20
N ILE A 219 -3.23 2.57 7.78
CA ILE A 219 -3.61 2.73 9.20
C ILE A 219 -4.99 2.12 9.52
N ARG A 220 -5.87 1.94 8.53
CA ARG A 220 -7.17 1.29 8.76
C ARG A 220 -6.98 -0.19 9.15
N PRO A 221 -7.51 -0.65 10.29
CA PRO A 221 -7.60 -2.08 10.60
C PRO A 221 -8.46 -2.80 9.55
N CYS A 222 -7.96 -3.89 8.94
CA CYS A 222 -8.79 -4.71 8.04
C CYS A 222 -9.36 -5.85 8.86
N GLU A 223 -10.64 -5.86 9.19
CA GLU A 223 -11.22 -7.01 9.89
C GLU A 223 -11.03 -8.32 9.10
N LEU A 224 -11.02 -8.24 7.76
CA LEU A 224 -10.72 -9.36 6.85
C LEU A 224 -9.26 -9.85 6.95
N LEU A 225 -8.28 -8.96 7.09
CA LEU A 225 -6.87 -9.39 7.24
C LEU A 225 -6.55 -9.74 8.71
N SER A 226 -7.31 -9.21 9.68
CA SER A 226 -7.25 -9.60 11.10
C SER A 226 -7.71 -11.03 11.29
N SER A 227 -8.83 -11.41 10.70
CA SER A 227 -9.39 -12.76 10.77
C SER A 227 -8.51 -13.82 10.12
N LEU A 228 -7.65 -13.42 9.17
CA LEU A 228 -6.62 -14.27 8.55
C LEU A 228 -5.27 -14.23 9.27
N GLY A 229 -5.15 -13.50 10.39
CA GLY A 229 -3.90 -13.37 11.15
C GLY A 229 -2.79 -12.55 10.46
N LEU A 230 -3.12 -11.82 9.40
CA LEU A 230 -2.18 -11.07 8.55
C LEU A 230 -1.91 -9.63 9.02
N ASN A 231 -2.64 -9.13 10.03
CA ASN A 231 -2.60 -7.74 10.51
C ASN A 231 -1.50 -7.39 11.53
N ARG A 232 -0.47 -8.23 11.74
CA ARG A 232 0.56 -7.97 12.76
C ARG A 232 1.46 -6.72 12.53
N ALA A 233 1.12 -5.85 11.58
CA ALA A 233 1.81 -4.58 11.32
C ALA A 233 1.01 -3.32 11.74
N ALA A 234 -0.20 -3.45 12.29
CA ALA A 234 -1.06 -2.30 12.60
C ALA A 234 -0.71 -1.53 13.90
N ASP A 235 0.24 -1.99 14.72
CA ASP A 235 0.55 -1.36 16.02
C ASP A 235 1.56 -0.19 15.96
N ILE A 236 1.77 0.42 14.80
CA ILE A 236 2.66 1.59 14.70
C ILE A 236 1.95 2.69 13.89
N VAL A 237 1.92 3.89 14.47
CA VAL A 237 1.33 5.15 13.96
C VAL A 237 -0.12 5.45 14.41
N ILE A 238 -0.40 5.27 15.71
CA ILE A 238 -1.19 6.26 16.46
C ILE A 238 -0.28 6.86 17.52
N SER A 239 0.63 7.75 17.10
CA SER A 239 1.20 8.79 17.98
C SER A 239 2.06 9.76 17.17
N ARG A 240 1.60 11.03 17.19
CA ARG A 240 2.31 12.28 16.90
C ARG A 240 2.45 12.73 15.44
N HIS A 241 1.52 13.59 15.03
CA HIS A 241 1.77 15.01 14.69
C HIS A 241 0.40 15.69 14.49
N LYS A 242 -0.22 16.30 15.50
CA LYS A 242 0.02 17.68 16.00
C LYS A 242 1.47 18.17 15.90
N LEU A 243 1.76 18.95 14.85
CA LEU A 243 2.58 20.18 14.82
C LEU A 243 2.02 20.94 13.59
N ALA A 244 1.28 22.04 13.72
CA ALA A 244 1.71 23.39 14.09
C ALA A 244 2.68 23.98 13.06
N TYR A 245 2.12 24.90 12.25
CA TYR A 245 2.72 25.85 11.30
C TYR A 245 3.59 25.30 10.15
#